data_AF-A0A4Q5SKL3-F1
#
_entry.id   AF-A0A4Q5SKL3-F1
#
_cell.length_a   1.000
_cell.length_b   1.000
_cell.length_c   1.000
_cell.angle_alpha   90.00
_cell.angle_beta   90.00
_cell.angle_gamma   90.00
#
_symmetry.space_group_name_H-M   'P 1'
#
loop_
_entity.id
_entity.type
_entity.pdbx_description
1 polymer ?
#
loop_
_entity_poly.entity_id
_entity_poly.type
_entity_poly.pdbx_seq_one_letter_code
_entity_poly.pdbx_strand_id
1 'polypeptide(L)'
;MALLSSLGKYKDFGLLLTRIGLGAMFIWHGYPKITGGPEMWTQLGGAMQNFGITFWPTVWGFLAALTESLGGVLILLGLAFRPACIFLTLNLVVAAAMHLNKGEGLQGAAHAIEVAFVFAGLLFVGPGKYSVDKK
;
A
#
# COMPACT_ATOMS: atom_id res chain seq x y z
N MET A 1 10.64 17.71 -31.15
CA MET A 1 10.30 18.52 -29.96
C MET A 1 9.35 17.69 -29.12
N ALA A 2 9.76 17.27 -27.92
CA ALA A 2 8.82 16.61 -27.01
C ALA A 2 7.88 17.68 -26.48
N LEU A 3 6.62 17.68 -26.94
CA LEU A 3 5.56 18.62 -26.54
C LEU A 3 5.42 18.78 -25.01
N LEU A 4 5.93 17.83 -24.23
CA LEU A 4 5.82 17.76 -22.78
C LEU A 4 7.16 17.84 -22.02
N SER A 5 8.27 18.20 -22.68
CA SER A 5 9.59 18.27 -22.02
C SER A 5 9.61 19.22 -20.81
N SER A 6 8.77 20.26 -20.85
CA SER A 6 8.66 21.22 -19.76
C SER A 6 7.99 20.66 -18.50
N LEU A 7 7.26 19.53 -18.57
CA LEU A 7 6.57 18.94 -17.41
C LEU A 7 7.53 18.40 -16.35
N GLY A 8 8.77 18.08 -16.72
CA GLY A 8 9.80 17.63 -15.76
C GLY A 8 10.03 18.63 -14.62
N LYS A 9 9.77 19.93 -14.84
CA LYS A 9 9.85 20.97 -13.80
C LYS A 9 8.83 20.78 -12.67
N TYR A 10 7.76 20.02 -12.90
CA TYR A 10 6.69 19.76 -11.94
C TYR A 10 6.77 18.35 -11.34
N LYS A 11 7.91 17.66 -11.44
CA LYS A 11 8.11 16.31 -10.88
C LYS A 11 7.66 16.19 -9.43
N ASP A 12 8.04 17.15 -8.59
CA ASP A 12 7.67 17.15 -7.17
C ASP A 12 6.17 17.33 -6.93
N PHE A 13 5.51 18.11 -7.79
CA PHE A 13 4.06 18.28 -7.73
C PHE A 13 3.36 16.99 -8.17
N GLY A 14 3.86 16.32 -9.20
CA GLY A 14 3.40 14.98 -9.59
C GLY A 14 3.50 13.98 -8.44
N LEU A 15 4.64 13.95 -7.74
CA LEU A 15 4.82 13.09 -6.56
C LEU A 15 3.87 13.43 -5.41
N LEU A 16 3.59 14.72 -5.18
CA LEU A 16 2.58 15.12 -4.20
C LEU A 16 1.20 14.61 -4.59
N LEU A 17 0.80 14.78 -5.86
CA LEU A 17 -0.49 14.31 -6.36
C LEU A 17 -0.63 12.78 -6.22
N THR A 18 0.41 12.03 -6.59
CA THR A 18 0.45 10.57 -6.42
C THR A 18 0.29 10.16 -4.95
N ARG A 19 0.95 10.86 -4.02
CA ARG A 19 0.83 10.59 -2.59
C ARG A 19 -0.55 10.89 -2.03
N ILE A 20 -1.16 12.00 -2.43
CA ILE A 20 -2.52 12.34 -2.01
C ILE A 20 -3.51 11.29 -2.50
N GLY A 21 -3.45 10.93 -3.80
CA GLY A 21 -4.35 9.94 -4.39
C GLY A 21 -4.20 8.56 -3.75
N LEU A 22 -2.98 8.01 -3.69
CA LEU A 22 -2.73 6.71 -3.10
C LEU A 22 -3.00 6.71 -1.59
N GLY A 23 -2.50 7.71 -0.87
CA GLY A 23 -2.66 7.81 0.57
C GLY A 23 -4.14 7.90 0.98
N ALA A 24 -4.93 8.73 0.31
CA ALA A 24 -6.36 8.85 0.58
C ALA A 24 -7.12 7.53 0.31
N MET A 25 -6.81 6.83 -0.78
CA MET A 25 -7.42 5.54 -1.08
C MET A 25 -7.05 4.46 -0.05
N PHE A 26 -5.78 4.42 0.38
CA PHE A 26 -5.34 3.49 1.42
C PHE A 26 -5.96 3.77 2.78
N ILE A 27 -6.17 5.05 3.13
CA ILE A 27 -6.93 5.42 4.33
C ILE A 27 -8.38 4.97 4.21
N TRP A 28 -9.01 5.22 3.05
CA TRP A 28 -10.39 4.83 2.79
C TRP A 28 -10.61 3.31 2.87
N HIS A 29 -9.69 2.52 2.31
CA HIS A 29 -9.75 1.06 2.36
C HIS A 29 -9.27 0.47 3.69
N GLY A 30 -8.29 1.11 4.33
CA GLY A 30 -7.72 0.66 5.60
C GLY A 30 -8.64 0.92 6.79
N TYR A 31 -9.31 2.08 6.83
CA TYR A 31 -10.20 2.46 7.94
C TYR A 31 -11.24 1.38 8.32
N PRO A 32 -12.02 0.79 7.38
CA PRO A 32 -12.94 -0.29 7.72
C PRO A 32 -12.22 -1.58 8.15
N LYS A 33 -10.99 -1.83 7.68
CA LYS A 33 -10.20 -3.00 8.08
C LYS A 33 -9.69 -2.87 9.51
N ILE A 34 -9.17 -1.71 9.89
CA ILE A 34 -8.63 -1.50 11.24
C ILE A 34 -9.74 -1.38 12.30
N THR A 35 -10.92 -0.86 11.93
CA THR A 35 -12.07 -0.75 12.84
C THR A 35 -12.99 -1.99 12.83
N GLY A 36 -12.77 -2.94 11.92
CA GLY A 36 -13.61 -4.13 11.76
C GLY A 36 -13.50 -5.19 12.88
N GLY A 37 -12.60 -5.02 13.85
CA GLY A 37 -12.49 -5.87 15.02
C GLY A 37 -11.83 -7.25 14.77
N PRO A 38 -11.76 -8.10 15.82
CA PRO A 38 -11.03 -9.36 15.79
C PRO A 38 -11.49 -10.34 14.71
N GLU A 39 -12.78 -10.39 14.40
CA GLU A 39 -13.34 -11.27 13.37
C GLU A 39 -12.79 -10.90 11.98
N MET A 40 -12.86 -9.61 11.63
CA MET A 40 -12.31 -9.06 10.40
C MET A 40 -10.80 -9.32 10.32
N TRP A 41 -10.06 -9.06 11.39
CA TRP A 41 -8.61 -9.29 11.42
C TRP A 41 -8.26 -10.78 11.28
N THR A 42 -9.04 -11.67 11.88
CA THR A 42 -8.84 -13.11 11.71
C THR A 42 -9.02 -13.52 10.25
N GLN A 43 -10.03 -12.96 9.57
CA GLN A 43 -10.25 -13.21 8.14
C GLN A 43 -9.10 -12.68 7.27
N LEU A 44 -8.65 -11.44 7.50
CA LEU A 44 -7.51 -10.84 6.80
C LEU A 44 -6.23 -11.66 6.99
N GLY A 45 -5.90 -12.01 8.24
CA GLY A 45 -4.68 -12.77 8.53
C GLY A 45 -4.75 -14.23 8.12
N GLY A 46 -5.93 -14.76 7.80
CA GLY A 46 -6.09 -16.06 7.13
C GLY A 46 -5.31 -16.14 5.81
N ALA A 47 -5.04 -14.99 5.15
CA ALA A 47 -4.20 -14.94 3.96
C ALA A 47 -2.77 -15.46 4.19
N MET A 48 -2.28 -15.47 5.44
CA MET A 48 -0.96 -15.97 5.79
C MET A 48 -0.81 -17.50 5.63
N GLN A 49 -1.93 -18.23 5.57
CA GLN A 49 -1.92 -19.66 5.29
C GLN A 49 -1.31 -19.99 3.92
N ASN A 50 -1.44 -19.08 2.94
CA ASN A 50 -0.80 -19.21 1.62
C ASN A 50 0.73 -19.28 1.70
N PHE A 51 1.31 -18.83 2.81
CA PHE A 51 2.75 -18.84 3.08
C PHE A 51 3.13 -19.89 4.15
N GLY A 52 2.21 -20.80 4.50
CA GLY A 52 2.43 -21.83 5.51
C GLY A 52 2.32 -21.34 6.96
N ILE A 53 1.90 -20.10 7.19
CA ILE A 53 1.77 -19.50 8.52
C ILE A 53 0.31 -19.66 8.98
N THR A 54 0.10 -20.54 9.96
CA THR A 54 -1.24 -20.89 10.47
C THR A 54 -1.52 -20.41 11.90
N PHE A 55 -0.52 -19.80 12.56
CA PHE A 55 -0.66 -19.29 13.92
C PHE A 55 -1.00 -17.80 13.94
N TRP A 56 -1.73 -17.39 14.99
CA TRP A 56 -2.10 -16.00 15.28
C TRP A 56 -2.68 -15.19 14.09
N PRO A 57 -3.66 -15.73 13.33
CA PRO A 57 -4.24 -15.04 12.19
C PRO A 57 -4.77 -13.65 12.54
N THR A 58 -5.40 -13.49 13.71
CA THR A 58 -5.90 -12.20 14.19
C THR A 58 -4.81 -11.14 14.28
N VAL A 59 -3.60 -11.51 14.74
CA VAL A 59 -2.47 -10.57 14.85
C VAL A 59 -1.97 -10.17 13.46
N TRP A 60 -1.80 -11.14 12.57
CA TRP A 60 -1.38 -10.87 11.19
C TRP A 60 -2.35 -9.98 10.44
N GLY A 61 -3.66 -10.21 10.57
CA GLY A 61 -4.65 -9.35 9.92
C GLY A 61 -4.77 -7.97 10.55
N PHE A 62 -4.57 -7.85 11.87
CA PHE A 62 -4.44 -6.53 12.50
C PHE A 62 -3.23 -5.77 11.95
N LEU A 63 -2.08 -6.43 11.82
CA LEU A 63 -0.87 -5.82 11.23
C LEU A 63 -1.09 -5.43 9.76
N ALA A 64 -1.80 -6.24 8.98
CA ALA A 64 -2.18 -5.91 7.60
C ALA A 64 -3.09 -4.67 7.56
N ALA A 65 -4.14 -4.65 8.39
CA ALA A 65 -5.08 -3.52 8.50
C ALA A 65 -4.39 -2.24 8.98
N LEU A 66 -3.49 -2.35 9.96
CA LEU A 66 -2.67 -1.26 10.47
C LEU A 66 -1.72 -0.74 9.38
N THR A 67 -1.03 -1.63 8.69
CA THR A 67 -0.12 -1.29 7.59
C THR A 67 -0.84 -0.55 6.48
N GLU A 68 -2.03 -0.99 6.09
CA GLU A 68 -2.81 -0.34 5.05
C GLU A 68 -3.30 1.05 5.49
N SER A 69 -3.84 1.14 6.70
CA SER A 69 -4.40 2.40 7.24
C SER A 69 -3.31 3.43 7.56
N LEU A 70 -2.37 3.07 8.43
CA LEU A 70 -1.29 3.94 8.85
C LEU A 70 -0.31 4.19 7.70
N GLY A 71 -0.02 3.18 6.88
CA GLY A 71 0.79 3.35 5.68
C GLY A 71 0.17 4.35 4.71
N GLY A 72 -1.15 4.34 4.53
CA GLY A 72 -1.86 5.37 3.77
C GLY A 72 -1.62 6.79 4.29
N VAL A 73 -1.71 6.99 5.61
CA VAL A 73 -1.42 8.28 6.27
C VAL A 73 0.04 8.69 6.07
N LEU A 74 0.98 7.76 6.29
CA LEU A 74 2.41 8.00 6.15
C LEU A 74 2.79 8.39 4.71
N ILE A 75 2.23 7.70 3.71
CA ILE A 75 2.42 8.02 2.29
C ILE A 75 1.85 9.40 1.97
N LEU A 76 0.64 9.71 2.45
CA LEU A 76 -0.03 10.99 2.22
C LEU A 76 0.82 12.16 2.72
N LEU A 77 1.34 12.05 3.95
CA LEU A 77 2.21 13.06 4.56
C LEU A 77 3.63 13.03 4.00
N GLY A 78 4.04 11.93 3.37
CA GLY A 78 5.44 11.65 3.00
C GLY A 78 6.34 11.32 4.20
N LEU A 79 5.78 11.05 5.38
CA LEU A 79 6.53 10.72 6.59
C LEU A 79 6.96 9.25 6.57
N ALA A 80 8.21 8.94 6.96
CA ALA A 80 8.74 7.57 6.96
C ALA A 80 8.47 6.86 5.62
N PHE A 81 8.59 7.61 4.51
CA PHE A 81 8.02 7.24 3.22
C PHE A 81 8.55 5.91 2.68
N ARG A 82 9.87 5.69 2.78
CA ARG A 82 10.51 4.46 2.28
C ARG A 82 10.08 3.23 3.08
N PRO A 83 10.16 3.22 4.42
CA PRO A 83 9.56 2.15 5.22
C PRO A 83 8.08 1.91 4.91
N ALA A 84 7.27 2.98 4.78
CA ALA A 84 5.85 2.86 4.46
C ALA A 84 5.63 2.18 3.09
N CYS A 85 6.39 2.56 2.06
CA CYS A 85 6.38 1.89 0.76
C CYS A 85 6.70 0.39 0.88
N ILE A 86 7.73 0.01 1.64
CA ILE A 86 8.12 -1.41 1.82
C ILE A 86 6.97 -2.20 2.44
N PHE A 87 6.41 -1.72 3.56
CA PHE A 87 5.35 -2.44 4.26
C PHE A 87 4.07 -2.52 3.40
N LEU A 88 3.70 -1.45 2.68
CA LEU A 88 2.56 -1.46 1.78
C LEU A 88 2.76 -2.41 0.60
N THR A 89 3.95 -2.46 -0.01
CA THR A 89 4.28 -3.43 -1.05
C THR A 89 4.14 -4.85 -0.52
N LEU A 90 4.68 -5.17 0.66
CA LEU A 90 4.56 -6.50 1.27
C LEU A 90 3.10 -6.88 1.54
N ASN A 91 2.32 -5.95 2.10
CA ASN A 91 0.89 -6.16 2.36
C ASN A 91 0.12 -6.48 1.06
N LEU A 92 0.43 -5.79 -0.04
CA LEU A 92 -0.19 -6.01 -1.34
C LEU A 92 0.27 -7.30 -2.01
N VAL A 93 1.52 -7.74 -1.80
CA VAL A 93 1.99 -9.06 -2.25
C VAL A 93 1.21 -10.18 -1.55
N VAL A 94 0.97 -10.06 -0.25
CA VAL A 94 0.13 -11.02 0.50
C VAL A 94 -1.31 -11.00 -0.03
N ALA A 95 -1.87 -9.82 -0.29
CA ALA A 95 -3.20 -9.69 -0.88
C ALA A 95 -3.29 -10.31 -2.28
N ALA A 96 -2.32 -10.05 -3.16
CA ALA A 96 -2.25 -10.65 -4.49
C ALA A 96 -2.16 -12.18 -4.42
N ALA A 97 -1.31 -12.72 -3.53
CA ALA A 97 -1.21 -14.16 -3.31
C ALA A 97 -2.55 -14.75 -2.82
N MET A 98 -3.27 -14.05 -1.94
CA MET A 98 -4.61 -14.46 -1.50
C MET A 98 -5.59 -14.54 -2.67
N HIS A 99 -5.67 -13.51 -3.53
CA HIS A 99 -6.59 -13.52 -4.67
C HIS A 99 -6.25 -14.63 -5.67
N LEU A 100 -4.98 -14.88 -5.93
CA LEU A 100 -4.53 -15.97 -6.80
C LEU A 100 -4.88 -17.35 -6.23
N ASN A 101 -4.66 -17.58 -4.93
CA ASN A 101 -4.98 -18.86 -4.28
C ASN A 101 -6.50 -19.12 -4.17
N LYS A 102 -7.32 -18.06 -4.10
CA LYS A 102 -8.78 -18.17 -4.14
C LYS A 102 -9.35 -18.55 -5.52
N GLY A 103 -8.51 -18.64 -6.55
CA GLY A 103 -8.94 -18.95 -7.91
C GLY A 103 -9.58 -17.76 -8.65
N GLU A 104 -9.46 -16.54 -8.11
CA GLU A 104 -9.95 -15.32 -8.77
C GLU A 104 -9.07 -14.90 -9.97
N GLY A 105 -7.97 -15.62 -10.18
CA GLY A 105 -7.05 -15.45 -11.29
C GLY A 105 -6.32 -14.10 -11.27
N LEU A 106 -5.70 -13.76 -12.40
CA LEU A 106 -4.99 -12.50 -12.54
C LEU A 106 -5.94 -11.30 -12.41
N GLN A 107 -7.21 -11.46 -12.76
CA GLN A 107 -8.18 -10.37 -12.73
C GLN A 107 -8.53 -9.93 -11.30
N GLY A 108 -8.67 -10.87 -10.36
CA GLY A 108 -8.86 -10.54 -8.94
C GLY A 108 -7.58 -9.97 -8.29
N ALA A 109 -6.41 -10.45 -8.70
CA ALA A 109 -5.13 -10.01 -8.15
C ALA A 109 -4.56 -8.73 -8.80
N ALA A 110 -5.05 -8.33 -9.98
CA ALA A 110 -4.47 -7.26 -10.80
C ALA A 110 -4.28 -5.96 -10.03
N HIS A 111 -5.32 -5.52 -9.30
CA HIS A 111 -5.25 -4.28 -8.54
C HIS A 111 -4.14 -4.31 -7.48
N ALA A 112 -4.05 -5.40 -6.72
CA ALA A 112 -3.01 -5.56 -5.70
C ALA A 112 -1.60 -5.57 -6.33
N ILE A 113 -1.44 -6.24 -7.48
CA ILE A 113 -0.18 -6.31 -8.22
C ILE A 113 0.23 -4.94 -8.75
N GLU A 114 -0.67 -4.25 -9.47
CA GLU A 114 -0.42 -2.92 -10.04
C GLU A 114 0.04 -1.93 -8.98
N VAL A 115 -0.70 -1.85 -7.87
CA VAL A 115 -0.40 -0.92 -6.79
C VAL A 115 0.87 -1.32 -6.04
N ALA A 116 1.18 -2.62 -5.92
CA ALA A 116 2.44 -3.08 -5.34
C ALA A 116 3.65 -2.59 -6.15
N PHE A 117 3.56 -2.63 -7.48
CA PHE A 117 4.60 -2.08 -8.36
C PHE A 117 4.71 -0.55 -8.25
N VAL A 118 3.60 0.15 -8.06
CA VAL A 118 3.64 1.60 -7.81
C VAL A 118 4.39 1.92 -6.52
N PHE A 119 4.09 1.25 -5.40
CA PHE A 119 4.82 1.47 -4.15
C PHE A 119 6.29 1.02 -4.23
N ALA A 120 6.58 -0.08 -4.91
CA ALA A 120 7.95 -0.54 -5.14
C ALA A 120 8.73 0.48 -5.99
N GLY A 121 8.12 1.09 -6.99
CA GLY A 121 8.73 2.19 -7.77
C GLY A 121 8.94 3.44 -6.92
N LEU A 122 7.94 3.83 -6.13
CA LEU A 122 8.01 4.99 -5.23
C LEU A 122 9.13 4.86 -4.19
N LEU A 123 9.45 3.64 -3.74
CA LEU A 123 10.59 3.38 -2.85
C LEU A 123 11.89 4.00 -3.37
N PHE A 124 12.14 3.89 -4.68
CA PHE A 124 13.35 4.40 -5.33
C PHE A 124 13.24 5.90 -5.67
N VAL A 125 12.04 6.37 -6.03
CA VAL A 125 11.82 7.78 -6.39
C VAL A 125 11.85 8.71 -5.16
N GLY A 126 11.35 8.23 -4.02
CA GLY A 126 11.23 8.98 -2.78
C GLY A 126 10.02 9.92 -2.71
N PRO A 127 9.84 10.64 -1.58
CA PRO A 127 8.61 11.38 -1.29
C PRO A 127 8.48 12.74 -1.98
N GLY A 128 9.54 13.24 -2.62
CA GLY A 128 9.57 14.54 -3.29
C GLY A 128 9.64 15.75 -2.36
N LYS A 129 9.62 16.95 -2.94
CA LYS A 129 9.87 18.22 -2.24
C LYS A 129 8.82 18.57 -1.17
N TYR A 130 7.57 18.13 -1.32
CA TYR A 130 6.47 18.46 -0.42
C TYR A 130 6.26 17.40 0.67
N SER A 131 7.33 16.74 1.12
CA SER A 131 7.27 15.76 2.19
C SER A 131 7.40 16.43 3.56
N VAL A 132 6.66 15.92 4.55
CA VAL A 132 6.81 16.32 5.96
C VAL A 132 8.11 15.80 6.58
N ASP A 133 8.68 14.71 6.05
CA ASP A 133 9.93 14.09 6.53
C ASP A 133 11.20 14.91 6.21
N LYS A 134 11.01 16.18 5.82
CA LYS A 134 12.10 17.05 5.41
C LYS A 134 12.85 17.63 6.60
N LYS A 135 14.08 17.12 6.77
CA LYS A 135 15.24 17.99 6.76
C LYS A 135 15.67 18.26 5.31
#